data_AF-R4KKY2-F1
#
_entry.id   AF-R4KKY2-F1
#
_cell.length_a   1.000
_cell.length_b   1.000
_cell.length_c   1.000
_cell.angle_alpha   90.00
_cell.angle_beta   90.00
_cell.angle_gamma   90.00
#
_symmetry.space_group_name_H-M   'P 1'
#
loop_
_entity.id
_entity.type
_entity.pdbx_description
1 polymer ?
#
loop_
_entity_poly.entity_id
_entity_poly.type
_entity_poly.pdbx_seq_one_letter_code
_entity_poly.pdbx_strand_id
1 'polypeptide(L)'
;MSKMPGLLAGKRSIIIIVGALCVLILGGIFLTNVISAGNKDDDRHDINNILLSGYNPSDLFAYKSQYIGDASNIGNLLSKLPLGDYKKGISLATDDKPYGLIVNYDFSNVDINANQVDINANQIETVFRDNALIVFTLIKNVDHIFFNNVDNTAGNAAGLNKQLKYQYTRTEVQQSYQQDLWEYSRDINVFSDFLKNLAFKLWVYPEQYTLAMSSTPGIRIAVEYQNPVGKVRYAADNGVLLTWETSTGQLSKGTKTIDLPYGSSVYWSPVSEHGQMNDSQSNKDKVTVTIFDPQEKKIDEKYVTIMCDDSIYKIQPTPGIVIGVPALASEPRNIEQAVSAAIKDQGKVYLDGECITEGHVILDTEERDGTVKAYTVASVGWFGFENGILTKISGSGAIPTVMTFARNENGTYSLLEYKEPMDGAGYPDSIKKMFPAKLHDQVLISQEGYADLARQQEKQALAYLTSIGRTAKVSAGHVEKKLVDINVEASNKLFSEFTKYNSFLNSCPYWIGTREQIENGVRYIYETFQSKTSDGYDLITFKKTREDGTVVQEYNYKIIGTEPQIIE
;
A
#
# COMPACT_ATOMS: atom_id res chain seq x y z
N MET A 1 38.53 61.57 -66.97
CA MET A 1 37.14 61.42 -67.45
C MET A 1 36.50 60.22 -66.75
N SER A 2 35.25 60.42 -66.29
CA SER A 2 34.22 59.50 -65.72
C SER A 2 34.63 58.56 -64.55
N LYS A 3 34.19 58.77 -63.30
CA LYS A 3 32.84 58.66 -62.65
C LYS A 3 32.49 57.24 -62.16
N MET A 4 32.41 57.11 -60.82
CA MET A 4 31.58 56.30 -59.87
C MET A 4 30.35 55.51 -60.41
N PRO A 5 29.63 54.66 -59.60
CA PRO A 5 29.88 54.12 -58.23
C PRO A 5 29.51 52.61 -58.06
N GLY A 6 29.61 52.08 -56.82
CA GLY A 6 29.15 50.73 -56.46
C GLY A 6 27.62 50.57 -56.35
N LEU A 7 27.16 49.31 -56.33
CA LEU A 7 25.84 48.91 -55.82
C LEU A 7 25.88 47.47 -55.28
N LEU A 8 25.34 47.31 -54.07
CA LEU A 8 25.07 46.08 -53.34
C LEU A 8 23.98 45.21 -54.00
N ALA A 9 23.92 43.97 -53.50
CA ALA A 9 22.74 43.10 -53.32
C ALA A 9 22.59 41.90 -54.27
N GLY A 10 22.55 40.70 -53.69
CA GLY A 10 21.93 39.54 -54.35
C GLY A 10 22.60 38.18 -54.24
N LYS A 11 23.26 37.79 -53.13
CA LYS A 11 23.68 36.38 -52.92
C LYS A 11 23.42 35.82 -51.51
N ARG A 12 22.45 36.37 -50.76
CA ARG A 12 21.98 35.77 -49.49
C ARG A 12 20.85 34.74 -49.66
N SER A 13 20.26 34.60 -50.86
CA SER A 13 19.11 33.71 -51.07
C SER A 13 19.44 32.31 -51.60
N ILE A 14 20.67 32.04 -52.03
CA ILE A 14 21.02 30.72 -52.62
C ILE A 14 21.55 29.73 -51.58
N ILE A 15 22.19 30.20 -50.50
CA ILE A 15 22.71 29.31 -49.44
C ILE A 15 21.56 28.79 -48.54
N ILE A 16 20.46 29.53 -48.42
CA ILE A 16 19.29 29.10 -47.64
C ILE A 16 18.51 28.00 -48.36
N ILE A 17 18.49 27.98 -49.69
CA ILE A 17 17.74 26.99 -50.47
C ILE A 17 18.45 25.62 -50.49
N VAL A 18 19.78 25.57 -50.47
CA VAL A 18 20.53 24.30 -50.38
C VAL A 18 20.54 23.75 -48.95
N GLY A 19 20.57 24.62 -47.93
CA GLY A 19 20.43 24.21 -46.53
C GLY A 19 19.05 23.63 -46.19
N ALA A 20 17.97 24.20 -46.75
CA ALA A 20 16.61 23.69 -46.54
C ALA A 20 16.32 22.38 -47.28
N LEU A 21 16.97 22.13 -48.43
CA LEU A 21 16.76 20.90 -49.20
C LEU A 21 17.46 19.67 -48.57
N CYS A 22 18.61 19.85 -47.90
CA CYS A 22 19.27 18.77 -47.16
C CYS A 22 18.51 18.38 -45.88
N VAL A 23 17.80 19.32 -45.24
CA VAL A 23 16.96 19.03 -44.07
C VAL A 23 15.67 18.29 -44.46
N LEU A 24 15.16 18.52 -45.67
CA LEU A 24 13.97 17.81 -46.17
C LEU A 24 14.27 16.40 -46.71
N ILE A 25 15.48 16.14 -47.21
CA ILE A 25 15.86 14.81 -47.72
C ILE A 25 16.39 13.89 -46.59
N LEU A 26 16.95 14.43 -45.50
CA LEU A 26 17.26 13.66 -44.29
C LEU A 26 16.06 13.44 -43.36
N GLY A 27 15.00 14.26 -43.48
CA GLY A 27 13.73 14.07 -42.77
C GLY A 27 12.87 12.92 -43.32
N GLY A 28 13.22 12.33 -44.46
CA GLY A 28 12.43 11.29 -45.14
C GLY A 28 12.87 9.84 -44.91
N ILE A 29 13.94 9.56 -44.16
CA ILE A 29 14.49 8.19 -43.99
C ILE A 29 14.36 7.63 -42.56
N PHE A 30 13.84 8.40 -41.58
CA PHE A 30 13.60 7.91 -40.22
C PHE A 30 12.12 7.64 -39.87
N LEU A 31 11.24 7.46 -40.87
CA LEU A 31 9.86 7.04 -40.67
C LEU A 31 9.57 5.73 -41.41
N THR A 32 10.14 4.64 -40.92
CA THR A 32 9.52 3.32 -41.06
C THR A 32 9.38 2.68 -39.68
N ASN A 33 8.53 3.30 -38.84
CA ASN A 33 7.81 2.52 -37.86
C ASN A 33 6.67 1.84 -38.62
N VAL A 34 6.77 0.50 -38.68
CA VAL A 34 5.68 -0.40 -38.99
C VAL A 34 4.50 -0.02 -38.11
N ILE A 35 3.52 0.67 -38.70
CA ILE A 35 2.18 0.80 -38.12
C ILE A 35 1.55 -0.58 -38.27
N SER A 36 1.69 -1.42 -37.25
CA SER A 36 0.71 -2.47 -37.02
C SER A 36 -0.55 -1.78 -36.51
N ALA A 37 -1.57 -1.74 -37.35
CA ALA A 37 -2.90 -1.28 -36.98
C ALA A 37 -3.50 -2.31 -35.99
N GLY A 38 -3.29 -2.08 -34.70
CA GLY A 38 -4.05 -2.66 -33.60
C GLY A 38 -4.86 -1.56 -32.93
N ASN A 39 -6.11 -1.86 -32.59
CA ASN A 39 -7.09 -0.95 -31.98
C ASN A 39 -6.51 -0.03 -30.90
N LYS A 40 -6.89 1.25 -30.94
CA LYS A 40 -6.78 2.18 -29.83
C LYS A 40 -7.86 1.85 -28.81
N ASP A 41 -7.60 0.86 -27.97
CA ASP A 41 -8.25 0.75 -26.67
C ASP A 41 -7.43 1.56 -25.64
N ASP A 42 -8.14 2.13 -24.66
CA ASP A 42 -7.69 3.05 -23.61
C ASP A 42 -6.49 2.50 -22.81
N ASP A 43 -5.27 2.85 -23.23
CA ASP A 43 -4.01 2.35 -22.65
C ASP A 43 -3.63 3.16 -21.40
N ARG A 44 -4.43 3.01 -20.33
CA ARG A 44 -4.08 3.52 -18.99
C ARG A 44 -3.16 2.52 -18.31
N HIS A 45 -1.88 2.87 -18.16
CA HIS A 45 -0.93 2.06 -17.41
C HIS A 45 -1.12 2.22 -15.90
N ASP A 46 -1.35 1.10 -15.21
CA ASP A 46 -1.43 1.04 -13.75
C ASP A 46 -0.03 1.26 -13.14
N ILE A 47 0.18 2.42 -12.51
CA ILE A 47 1.45 2.76 -11.85
C ILE A 47 1.82 1.73 -10.78
N ASN A 48 0.85 1.07 -10.14
CA ASN A 48 1.16 0.06 -9.12
C ASN A 48 2.01 -1.07 -9.70
N ASN A 49 1.75 -1.50 -10.95
CA ASN A 49 2.57 -2.50 -11.63
C ASN A 49 3.99 -1.99 -11.97
N ILE A 50 4.17 -0.67 -12.14
CA ILE A 50 5.47 -0.02 -12.40
C ILE A 50 6.27 0.19 -11.10
N LEU A 51 5.60 0.46 -9.99
CA LEU A 51 6.18 0.51 -8.64
C LEU A 51 6.62 -0.88 -8.14
N LEU A 52 6.01 -1.93 -8.71
CA LEU A 52 6.25 -3.35 -8.41
C LEU A 52 7.24 -4.03 -9.37
N SER A 53 7.71 -3.35 -10.43
CA SER A 53 8.62 -3.97 -11.40
C SER A 53 10.00 -4.20 -10.77
N GLY A 54 10.39 -5.47 -10.59
CA GLY A 54 11.70 -5.84 -10.09
C GLY A 54 12.83 -5.40 -11.05
N TYR A 55 14.01 -5.16 -10.50
CA TYR A 55 15.20 -4.79 -11.29
C TYR A 55 15.77 -6.02 -12.00
N ASN A 56 16.02 -5.92 -13.32
CA ASN A 56 16.84 -6.91 -14.02
C ASN A 56 18.33 -6.51 -13.92
N PRO A 57 19.17 -7.26 -13.19
CA PRO A 57 20.57 -6.89 -13.00
C PRO A 57 21.34 -6.78 -14.31
N SER A 58 21.08 -7.68 -15.28
CA SER A 58 21.81 -7.71 -16.55
C SER A 58 21.49 -6.51 -17.42
N ASP A 59 20.21 -6.11 -17.43
CA ASP A 59 19.76 -4.96 -18.22
C ASP A 59 20.35 -3.65 -17.71
N LEU A 60 20.48 -3.50 -16.39
CA LEU A 60 21.01 -2.28 -15.77
C LEU A 60 22.54 -2.24 -15.77
N PHE A 61 23.20 -3.36 -15.48
CA PHE A 61 24.66 -3.43 -15.39
C PHE A 61 25.36 -3.11 -16.71
N ALA A 62 24.70 -3.36 -17.84
CA ALA A 62 25.20 -3.02 -19.17
C ALA A 62 25.53 -1.52 -19.35
N TYR A 63 24.91 -0.64 -18.55
CA TYR A 63 25.11 0.81 -18.61
C TYR A 63 26.15 1.35 -17.62
N LYS A 64 26.89 0.45 -16.93
CA LYS A 64 27.92 0.85 -15.96
C LYS A 64 29.00 1.70 -16.63
N SER A 65 29.28 2.88 -16.07
CA SER A 65 30.25 3.83 -16.63
C SER A 65 31.02 4.59 -15.57
N GLN A 66 32.30 4.91 -15.84
CA GLN A 66 33.07 5.78 -14.95
C GLN A 66 32.66 7.27 -15.08
N TYR A 67 31.97 7.62 -16.16
CA TYR A 67 31.71 9.02 -16.54
C TYR A 67 30.24 9.24 -16.88
N ILE A 68 29.66 10.29 -16.29
CA ILE A 68 28.30 10.76 -16.56
C ILE A 68 28.12 11.35 -17.96
N GLY A 69 29.21 11.77 -18.64
CA GLY A 69 29.16 12.53 -19.89
C GLY A 69 28.56 11.83 -21.11
N ASP A 70 28.25 10.53 -21.03
CA ASP A 70 27.52 9.82 -22.09
C ASP A 70 26.01 9.92 -21.87
N ALA A 71 25.40 11.00 -22.38
CA ALA A 71 23.96 11.24 -22.27
C ALA A 71 23.11 10.10 -22.88
N SER A 72 23.61 9.40 -23.90
CA SER A 72 22.87 8.29 -24.52
C SER A 72 22.83 7.09 -23.59
N ASN A 73 23.97 6.73 -23.00
CA ASN A 73 24.08 5.68 -22.00
C ASN A 73 23.19 5.96 -20.77
N ILE A 74 23.25 7.17 -20.23
CA ILE A 74 22.44 7.59 -19.07
C ILE A 74 20.95 7.60 -19.40
N GLY A 75 20.59 8.10 -20.59
CA GLY A 75 19.21 8.05 -21.07
C GLY A 75 18.69 6.62 -21.08
N ASN A 76 19.43 5.68 -21.67
CA ASN A 76 19.01 4.29 -21.77
C ASN A 76 18.92 3.60 -20.41
N LEU A 77 19.86 3.85 -19.48
CA LEU A 77 19.79 3.37 -18.10
C LEU A 77 18.48 3.81 -17.43
N LEU A 78 18.17 5.11 -17.47
CA LEU A 78 16.98 5.66 -16.83
C LEU A 78 15.68 5.12 -17.44
N SER A 79 15.66 4.77 -18.73
CA SER A 79 14.51 4.13 -19.38
C SER A 79 14.29 2.67 -18.92
N LYS A 80 15.27 2.06 -18.26
CA LYS A 80 15.17 0.70 -17.69
C LYS A 80 14.87 0.71 -16.19
N LEU A 81 14.89 1.86 -15.55
CA LEU A 81 14.52 2.01 -14.15
C LEU A 81 13.01 2.24 -14.01
N PRO A 82 12.42 1.91 -12.84
CA PRO A 82 11.05 2.30 -12.53
C PRO A 82 10.80 3.79 -12.82
N LEU A 83 9.62 4.10 -13.36
CA LEU A 83 9.21 5.40 -13.91
C LEU A 83 9.90 5.83 -15.21
N GLY A 84 10.75 5.00 -15.82
CA GLY A 84 11.47 5.29 -17.05
C GLY A 84 10.59 5.67 -18.25
N ASP A 85 9.36 5.16 -18.31
CA ASP A 85 8.37 5.45 -19.36
C ASP A 85 7.85 6.90 -19.30
N TYR A 86 7.89 7.53 -18.13
CA TYR A 86 7.44 8.91 -17.91
C TYR A 86 8.56 9.94 -18.10
N LYS A 87 9.79 9.49 -18.32
CA LYS A 87 10.95 10.38 -18.51
C LYS A 87 10.83 11.12 -19.84
N LYS A 88 10.76 12.45 -19.78
CA LYS A 88 10.77 13.32 -20.96
C LYS A 88 12.16 13.68 -21.46
N GLY A 89 13.13 13.80 -20.57
CA GLY A 89 14.47 14.21 -20.96
C GLY A 89 15.43 14.29 -19.80
N ILE A 90 16.71 14.49 -20.14
CA ILE A 90 17.79 14.64 -19.17
C ILE A 90 18.67 15.84 -19.53
N SER A 91 19.33 16.39 -18.52
CA SER A 91 20.41 17.36 -18.66
C SER A 91 21.57 16.92 -17.78
N LEU A 92 22.79 17.06 -18.29
CA LEU A 92 24.01 16.73 -17.57
C LEU A 92 24.74 18.01 -17.19
N ALA A 93 25.15 18.14 -15.93
CA ALA A 93 26.02 19.21 -15.47
C ALA A 93 27.45 18.65 -15.43
N THR A 94 28.24 18.89 -16.49
CA THR A 94 29.59 18.31 -16.66
C THR A 94 30.69 19.34 -16.87
N ASP A 95 30.35 20.62 -16.93
CA ASP A 95 31.32 21.70 -17.22
C ASP A 95 32.32 21.87 -16.08
N ASP A 96 31.83 21.84 -14.83
CA ASP A 96 32.64 21.94 -13.61
C ASP A 96 32.09 21.00 -12.53
N LYS A 97 32.94 20.61 -11.58
CA LYS A 97 32.50 19.87 -10.39
C LYS A 97 31.68 20.78 -9.44
N PRO A 98 30.68 20.24 -8.73
CA PRO A 98 30.23 18.84 -8.71
C PRO A 98 29.45 18.45 -9.98
N TYR A 99 29.66 17.22 -10.48
CA TYR A 99 28.98 16.73 -11.67
C TYR A 99 27.55 16.28 -11.35
N GLY A 100 26.62 16.56 -12.25
CA GLY A 100 25.19 16.42 -11.99
C GLY A 100 24.38 15.75 -13.09
N LEU A 101 23.27 15.14 -12.70
CA LEU A 101 22.22 14.64 -13.58
C LEU A 101 20.90 15.31 -13.20
N ILE A 102 20.21 15.90 -14.18
CA ILE A 102 18.83 16.39 -14.05
C ILE A 102 17.96 15.52 -14.93
N VAL A 103 16.87 14.98 -14.39
CA VAL A 103 15.89 14.16 -15.12
C VAL A 103 14.53 14.81 -15.00
N ASN A 104 13.88 15.01 -16.14
CA ASN A 104 12.56 15.61 -16.22
C ASN A 104 11.53 14.53 -16.55
N TYR A 105 10.50 14.39 -15.71
CA TYR A 105 9.37 13.48 -15.90
C TYR A 105 8.10 14.25 -16.25
N ASP A 106 7.18 13.58 -16.93
CA ASP A 106 5.83 14.07 -17.20
C ASP A 106 4.83 12.99 -16.81
N PHE A 107 4.02 13.30 -15.81
CA PHE A 107 2.98 12.42 -15.30
C PHE A 107 1.58 12.85 -15.78
N SER A 108 1.45 13.71 -16.81
CA SER A 108 0.16 14.24 -17.26
C SER A 108 -0.81 13.18 -17.78
N ASN A 109 -0.30 12.03 -18.25
CA ASN A 109 -1.11 10.90 -18.72
C ASN A 109 -1.35 9.84 -17.63
N VAL A 110 -0.94 10.13 -16.40
CA VAL A 110 -1.21 9.28 -15.25
C VAL A 110 -2.57 9.65 -14.69
N ASP A 111 -3.48 8.68 -14.61
CA ASP A 111 -4.78 8.84 -13.97
C ASP A 111 -4.60 8.85 -12.44
N ILE A 112 -4.08 9.97 -11.91
CA ILE A 112 -3.99 10.24 -10.47
C ILE A 112 -5.39 10.62 -10.00
N ASN A 113 -6.30 9.65 -9.96
CA ASN A 113 -7.60 9.85 -9.36
C ASN A 113 -7.38 10.21 -7.88
N ALA A 114 -7.78 11.42 -7.47
CA ALA A 114 -7.70 11.91 -6.09
C ALA A 114 -8.40 10.98 -5.06
N ASN A 115 -9.20 10.02 -5.53
CA ASN A 115 -9.95 9.05 -4.74
C ASN A 115 -9.39 7.62 -4.81
N GLN A 116 -8.16 7.44 -5.30
CA GLN A 116 -7.44 6.17 -5.32
C GLN A 116 -6.17 6.33 -4.49
N VAL A 117 -6.14 5.71 -3.30
CA VAL A 117 -4.96 5.41 -2.47
C VAL A 117 -3.69 6.09 -2.99
N ASP A 118 -3.47 7.32 -2.55
CA ASP A 118 -2.19 8.03 -2.54
C ASP A 118 -1.01 7.29 -3.20
N ILE A 119 -0.94 7.28 -4.53
CA ILE A 119 0.38 7.31 -5.19
C ILE A 119 0.88 8.76 -5.04
N ASN A 120 1.07 9.13 -3.78
CA ASN A 120 1.45 10.46 -3.35
C ASN A 120 2.95 10.58 -3.41
N ALA A 121 3.43 11.81 -3.52
CA ALA A 121 4.84 12.23 -3.55
C ALA A 121 5.85 11.31 -2.82
N ASN A 122 5.50 10.69 -1.69
CA ASN A 122 6.33 9.75 -0.93
C ASN A 122 6.68 8.42 -1.65
N GLN A 123 5.77 7.87 -2.46
CA GLN A 123 6.04 6.67 -3.26
C GLN A 123 6.97 6.99 -4.44
N ILE A 124 6.68 8.11 -5.13
CA ILE A 124 7.55 8.65 -6.18
C ILE A 124 8.94 8.98 -5.61
N GLU A 125 8.99 9.58 -4.42
CA GLU A 125 10.25 9.88 -3.71
C GLU A 125 11.02 8.60 -3.35
N THR A 126 10.33 7.56 -2.90
CA THR A 126 10.96 6.27 -2.58
C THR A 126 11.58 5.65 -3.82
N VAL A 127 10.88 5.66 -4.94
CA VAL A 127 11.39 5.18 -6.23
C VAL A 127 12.54 6.04 -6.74
N PHE A 128 12.43 7.36 -6.65
CA PHE A 128 13.50 8.27 -7.05
C PHE A 128 14.76 8.10 -6.20
N ARG A 129 14.62 7.86 -4.89
CA ARG A 129 15.75 7.54 -4.02
C ARG A 129 16.43 6.23 -4.45
N ASP A 130 15.65 5.18 -4.72
CA ASP A 130 16.17 3.89 -5.14
C ASP A 130 16.85 3.99 -6.54
N ASN A 131 16.24 4.73 -7.47
CA ASN A 131 16.83 5.04 -8.78
C ASN A 131 18.13 5.83 -8.65
N ALA A 132 18.17 6.87 -7.80
CA ALA A 132 19.37 7.64 -7.56
C ALA A 132 20.49 6.77 -7.00
N LEU A 133 20.17 5.90 -6.04
CA LEU A 133 21.10 4.94 -5.48
C LEU A 133 21.66 4.00 -6.57
N ILE A 134 20.82 3.45 -7.46
CA ILE A 134 21.29 2.60 -8.56
C ILE A 134 22.19 3.39 -9.52
N VAL A 135 21.84 4.63 -9.84
CA VAL A 135 22.67 5.51 -10.69
C VAL A 135 24.03 5.80 -10.02
N PHE A 136 24.07 6.08 -8.71
CA PHE A 136 25.33 6.24 -7.99
C PHE A 136 26.15 4.94 -7.96
N THR A 137 25.50 3.78 -7.86
CA THR A 137 26.19 2.50 -7.91
C THR A 137 26.76 2.22 -9.31
N LEU A 138 26.07 2.60 -10.39
CA LEU A 138 26.46 2.30 -11.78
C LEU A 138 27.27 3.39 -12.47
N ILE A 139 27.26 4.64 -12.00
CA ILE A 139 27.94 5.78 -12.63
C ILE A 139 28.87 6.48 -11.62
N LYS A 140 30.18 6.26 -11.78
CA LYS A 140 31.18 6.55 -10.73
C LYS A 140 31.27 8.01 -10.32
N ASN A 141 31.22 8.95 -11.26
CA ASN A 141 31.54 10.35 -11.01
C ASN A 141 30.31 11.27 -10.89
N VAL A 142 29.10 10.73 -10.70
CA VAL A 142 27.91 11.55 -10.42
C VAL A 142 27.93 11.98 -8.96
N ASP A 143 27.88 13.28 -8.72
CA ASP A 143 27.87 13.85 -7.37
C ASP A 143 26.46 14.17 -6.88
N HIS A 144 25.54 14.55 -7.79
CA HIS A 144 24.16 14.85 -7.45
C HIS A 144 23.16 14.54 -8.57
N ILE A 145 21.93 14.21 -8.18
CA ILE A 145 20.83 13.89 -9.08
C ILE A 145 19.60 14.71 -8.69
N PHE A 146 18.99 15.37 -9.68
CA PHE A 146 17.75 16.11 -9.56
C PHE A 146 16.65 15.43 -10.38
N PHE A 147 15.52 15.14 -9.76
CA PHE A 147 14.31 14.70 -10.46
C PHE A 147 13.26 15.81 -10.41
N ASN A 148 12.82 16.25 -11.59
CA ASN A 148 11.80 17.28 -11.77
C ASN A 148 10.53 16.67 -12.35
N ASN A 149 9.37 17.13 -11.88
CA ASN A 149 8.11 16.98 -12.59
C ASN A 149 7.89 18.20 -13.51
N VAL A 150 7.62 17.97 -14.79
CA VAL A 150 7.25 18.98 -15.79
C VAL A 150 5.72 18.96 -15.92
N ASP A 151 5.06 19.90 -15.27
CA ASP A 151 3.64 20.14 -15.50
C ASP A 151 3.47 21.07 -16.71
N ASN A 152 2.72 20.61 -17.72
CA ASN A 152 2.38 21.40 -18.91
C ASN A 152 0.90 21.84 -18.90
N THR A 153 0.26 21.90 -17.74
CA THR A 153 -1.12 22.40 -17.64
C THR A 153 -1.19 23.89 -17.29
N ALA A 154 -0.84 24.73 -18.27
CA ALA A 154 -1.35 26.11 -18.30
C ALA A 154 -2.85 26.08 -18.68
N GLY A 155 -3.71 25.67 -17.75
CA GLY A 155 -5.16 25.70 -17.96
C GLY A 155 -5.94 24.72 -17.07
N ASN A 156 -6.46 25.24 -15.96
CA ASN A 156 -7.60 24.69 -15.21
C ASN A 156 -7.55 23.22 -14.76
N ALA A 157 -6.78 22.94 -13.71
CA ALA A 157 -7.14 21.93 -12.71
C ALA A 157 -6.55 22.35 -11.35
N ALA A 158 -7.40 22.72 -10.40
CA ALA A 158 -6.98 22.92 -9.02
C ALA A 158 -6.78 21.53 -8.40
N GLY A 159 -5.53 21.05 -8.37
CA GLY A 159 -5.22 19.74 -7.78
C GLY A 159 -3.76 19.54 -7.37
N LEU A 160 -2.77 19.91 -8.19
CA LEU A 160 -1.34 19.71 -7.88
C LEU A 160 -0.44 20.81 -8.48
N ASN A 161 -0.72 22.08 -8.17
CA ASN A 161 0.15 23.21 -8.59
C ASN A 161 1.44 23.32 -7.75
N LYS A 162 2.20 22.23 -7.56
CA LYS A 162 3.50 22.28 -6.88
C LYS A 162 4.53 21.47 -7.65
N GLN A 163 5.49 22.17 -8.26
CA GLN A 163 6.68 21.58 -8.88
C GLN A 163 7.47 20.80 -7.80
N LEU A 164 7.33 19.48 -7.80
CA LEU A 164 8.12 18.61 -6.91
C LEU A 164 9.55 18.52 -7.48
N LYS A 165 10.53 18.83 -6.62
CA LYS A 165 11.95 18.71 -6.91
C LYS A 165 12.58 17.79 -5.88
N TYR A 166 13.09 16.66 -6.34
CA TYR A 166 13.80 15.70 -5.48
C TYR A 166 15.29 15.79 -5.79
N GLN A 167 16.10 15.97 -4.75
CA GLN A 167 17.54 16.07 -4.86
C GLN A 167 18.18 14.98 -4.00
N TYR A 168 19.15 14.28 -4.58
CA TYR A 168 19.98 13.32 -3.87
C TYR A 168 21.44 13.61 -4.17
N THR A 169 22.30 13.63 -3.15
CA THR A 169 23.74 13.69 -3.37
C THR A 169 24.39 12.34 -3.09
N ARG A 170 25.47 12.03 -3.82
CA ARG A 170 26.27 10.84 -3.60
C ARG A 170 26.80 10.81 -2.16
N THR A 171 27.24 11.95 -1.65
CA THR A 171 27.79 12.09 -0.29
C THR A 171 26.78 11.70 0.76
N GLU A 172 25.54 12.18 0.67
CA GLU A 172 24.47 11.85 1.63
C GLU A 172 24.13 10.35 1.56
N VAL A 173 23.93 9.81 0.36
CA VAL A 173 23.58 8.39 0.19
C VAL A 173 24.71 7.48 0.67
N GLN A 174 25.97 7.82 0.37
CA GLN A 174 27.17 7.05 0.73
C GLN A 174 27.33 6.84 2.24
N GLN A 175 26.81 7.75 3.08
CA GLN A 175 26.88 7.63 4.55
C GLN A 175 26.24 6.35 5.09
N SER A 176 25.31 5.75 4.32
CA SER A 176 24.61 4.53 4.70
C SER A 176 25.31 3.24 4.22
N TYR A 177 26.49 3.35 3.59
CA TYR A 177 27.19 2.23 2.96
C TYR A 177 28.65 2.16 3.42
N GLN A 178 29.08 0.96 3.82
CA GLN A 178 30.42 0.71 4.41
C GLN A 178 31.58 0.80 3.41
N GLN A 179 31.28 0.62 2.12
CA GLN A 179 32.22 0.71 1.02
C GLN A 179 31.69 1.68 -0.02
N ASP A 180 32.55 2.16 -0.91
CA ASP A 180 32.15 3.07 -1.99
C ASP A 180 30.98 2.47 -2.80
N LEU A 181 29.95 3.28 -3.10
CA LEU A 181 28.77 2.85 -3.86
C LEU A 181 29.15 2.18 -5.19
N TRP A 182 30.24 2.60 -5.83
CA TRP A 182 30.77 1.98 -7.05
C TRP A 182 31.18 0.51 -6.88
N GLU A 183 31.62 0.12 -5.68
CA GLU A 183 32.07 -1.25 -5.40
C GLU A 183 30.91 -2.24 -5.33
N TYR A 184 29.68 -1.77 -5.09
CA TYR A 184 28.47 -2.60 -5.19
C TYR A 184 28.10 -2.96 -6.63
N SER A 185 28.83 -2.45 -7.63
CA SER A 185 28.73 -2.88 -9.02
C SER A 185 30.08 -3.32 -9.60
N ARG A 186 31.00 -3.82 -8.77
CA ARG A 186 32.30 -4.31 -9.27
C ARG A 186 32.15 -5.43 -10.32
N ASP A 187 31.15 -6.28 -10.15
CA ASP A 187 30.73 -7.34 -11.08
C ASP A 187 29.21 -7.56 -11.01
N ILE A 188 28.68 -8.32 -11.97
CA ILE A 188 27.24 -8.57 -12.13
C ILE A 188 26.63 -9.33 -10.95
N ASN A 189 27.38 -10.23 -10.29
CA ASN A 189 26.86 -11.01 -9.18
C ASN A 189 26.71 -10.12 -7.94
N VAL A 190 27.72 -9.31 -7.65
CA VAL A 190 27.69 -8.33 -6.56
C VAL A 190 26.58 -7.30 -6.77
N PHE A 191 26.41 -6.84 -8.01
CA PHE A 191 25.32 -5.93 -8.36
C PHE A 191 23.95 -6.59 -8.25
N SER A 192 23.82 -7.86 -8.67
CA SER A 192 22.59 -8.62 -8.49
C SER A 192 22.23 -8.79 -7.02
N ASP A 193 23.20 -9.10 -6.16
CA ASP A 193 22.96 -9.24 -4.72
C ASP A 193 22.65 -7.90 -4.07
N PHE A 194 23.25 -6.80 -4.55
CA PHE A 194 22.87 -5.45 -4.16
C PHE A 194 21.40 -5.15 -4.50
N LEU A 195 20.95 -5.46 -5.72
CA LEU A 195 19.55 -5.24 -6.13
C LEU A 195 18.56 -6.12 -5.34
N LYS A 196 18.91 -7.38 -5.04
CA LYS A 196 18.10 -8.24 -4.14
C LYS A 196 17.96 -7.62 -2.76
N ASN A 197 19.06 -7.11 -2.21
CA ASN A 197 19.05 -6.43 -0.91
C ASN A 197 18.22 -5.14 -0.92
N LEU A 198 18.04 -4.50 -2.07
CA LEU A 198 17.16 -3.33 -2.21
C LEU A 198 15.67 -3.71 -2.21
N ALA A 199 15.34 -4.94 -2.63
CA ALA A 199 13.96 -5.46 -2.68
C ALA A 199 13.42 -5.92 -1.30
N PHE A 200 14.30 -6.26 -0.36
CA PHE A 200 13.94 -6.54 1.04
C PHE A 200 14.28 -5.34 1.91
N LYS A 201 13.27 -4.55 2.30
CA LYS A 201 13.46 -3.39 3.17
C LYS A 201 12.99 -3.70 4.59
N LEU A 202 13.79 -3.27 5.57
CA LEU A 202 13.38 -3.18 6.97
C LEU A 202 13.24 -1.70 7.33
N TRP A 203 12.01 -1.31 7.64
CA TRP A 203 11.71 0.02 8.15
C TRP A 203 11.92 0.05 9.65
N VAL A 204 12.69 1.03 10.11
CA VAL A 204 13.07 1.14 11.50
C VAL A 204 12.76 2.53 12.04
N TYR A 205 12.09 2.59 13.20
CA TYR A 205 11.74 3.85 13.85
C TYR A 205 11.65 3.69 15.37
N PRO A 206 12.15 4.64 16.18
CA PRO A 206 13.00 5.76 15.81
C PRO A 206 14.43 5.28 15.42
N GLU A 207 15.23 6.16 14.82
CA GLU A 207 16.66 5.88 14.56
C GLU A 207 17.46 5.71 15.87
N GLN A 208 17.08 6.49 16.88
CA GLN A 208 17.67 6.51 18.21
C GLN A 208 16.58 6.30 19.25
N TYR A 209 16.85 5.43 20.21
CA TYR A 209 15.92 5.05 21.26
C TYR A 209 16.59 5.15 22.63
N THR A 210 15.83 5.65 23.61
CA THR A 210 16.19 5.60 25.03
C THR A 210 14.99 5.14 25.84
N LEU A 211 15.23 4.55 27.01
CA LEU A 211 14.16 4.13 27.93
C LEU A 211 13.31 5.30 28.46
N ALA A 212 13.79 6.54 28.32
CA ALA A 212 13.03 7.74 28.70
C ALA A 212 12.00 8.17 27.65
N MET A 213 12.05 7.62 26.42
CA MET A 213 11.07 7.92 25.39
C MET A 213 9.74 7.25 25.70
N SER A 214 8.71 8.05 25.99
CA SER A 214 7.35 7.55 26.28
C SER A 214 6.50 7.31 25.04
N SER A 215 6.94 7.80 23.87
CA SER A 215 6.17 7.75 22.61
C SER A 215 6.27 6.41 21.89
N THR A 216 7.18 5.52 22.29
CA THR A 216 7.34 4.18 21.71
C THR A 216 7.90 3.22 22.76
N PRO A 217 7.44 1.95 22.81
CA PRO A 217 7.95 0.96 23.75
C PRO A 217 9.35 0.43 23.38
N GLY A 218 9.86 0.78 22.21
CA GLY A 218 11.13 0.29 21.69
C GLY A 218 11.43 0.81 20.28
N ILE A 219 12.43 0.21 19.66
CA ILE A 219 12.73 0.40 18.23
C ILE A 219 11.77 -0.48 17.43
N ARG A 220 10.86 0.15 16.70
CA ARG A 220 9.96 -0.51 15.76
C ARG A 220 10.73 -1.01 14.55
N ILE A 221 10.48 -2.25 14.16
CA ILE A 221 11.01 -2.90 12.95
C ILE A 221 9.81 -3.45 12.16
N ALA A 222 9.72 -3.07 10.89
CA ALA A 222 8.66 -3.52 9.98
C ALA A 222 9.25 -3.95 8.63
N VAL A 223 8.67 -4.97 8.01
CA VAL A 223 9.13 -5.51 6.73
C VAL A 223 8.38 -4.87 5.57
N GLU A 224 9.10 -4.55 4.50
CA GLU A 224 8.58 -4.36 3.15
C GLU A 224 9.31 -5.34 2.21
N TYR A 225 8.53 -6.19 1.54
CA TYR A 225 9.01 -7.23 0.64
C TYR A 225 8.08 -7.36 -0.57
N GLN A 226 8.66 -7.56 -1.76
CA GLN A 226 7.92 -7.51 -3.02
C GLN A 226 7.23 -8.83 -3.40
N ASN A 227 7.65 -9.96 -2.83
CA ASN A 227 7.10 -11.28 -3.17
C ASN A 227 6.09 -11.78 -2.13
N PRO A 228 5.23 -12.76 -2.46
CA PRO A 228 4.30 -13.35 -1.51
C PRO A 228 5.02 -13.84 -0.25
N VAL A 229 4.50 -13.43 0.92
CA VAL A 229 5.03 -13.80 2.24
C VAL A 229 3.97 -14.58 3.00
N GLY A 230 4.33 -15.77 3.47
CA GLY A 230 3.48 -16.55 4.39
C GLY A 230 3.58 -16.03 5.83
N LYS A 231 4.81 -15.92 6.35
CA LYS A 231 5.07 -15.37 7.70
C LYS A 231 6.42 -14.67 7.78
N VAL A 232 6.56 -13.81 8.79
CA VAL A 232 7.81 -13.15 9.14
C VAL A 232 8.23 -13.58 10.55
N ARG A 233 9.46 -14.04 10.70
CA ARG A 233 10.07 -14.32 12.00
C ARG A 233 11.03 -13.21 12.38
N TYR A 234 10.90 -12.72 13.59
CA TYR A 234 11.85 -11.81 14.21
C TYR A 234 12.57 -12.53 15.34
N ALA A 235 13.90 -12.45 15.39
CA ALA A 235 14.72 -13.07 16.41
C ALA A 235 15.77 -12.07 16.91
N ALA A 236 15.75 -11.78 18.21
CA ALA A 236 16.68 -10.85 18.83
C ALA A 236 17.76 -11.62 19.60
N ASP A 237 19.03 -11.35 19.30
CA ASP A 237 20.16 -11.94 20.04
C ASP A 237 20.09 -11.48 21.52
N ASN A 238 19.90 -10.17 21.71
CA ASN A 238 19.75 -9.48 23.00
C ASN A 238 18.48 -8.63 23.01
N GLY A 239 18.06 -8.16 24.19
CA GLY A 239 16.77 -7.47 24.34
C GLY A 239 15.58 -8.43 24.23
N VAL A 240 14.39 -7.85 24.10
CA VAL A 240 13.11 -8.55 23.87
C VAL A 240 12.38 -7.95 22.68
N LEU A 241 11.51 -8.75 22.08
CA LEU A 241 10.59 -8.38 21.02
C LEU A 241 9.17 -8.34 21.58
N LEU A 242 8.45 -7.28 21.23
CA LEU A 242 7.11 -6.96 21.71
C LEU A 242 6.22 -6.59 20.52
N THR A 243 4.93 -6.88 20.60
CA THR A 243 3.91 -6.21 19.79
C THR A 243 3.22 -5.14 20.65
N TRP A 244 2.78 -4.06 20.01
CA TRP A 244 2.14 -2.94 20.69
C TRP A 244 0.81 -2.65 20.00
N GLU A 245 -0.27 -2.78 20.75
CA GLU A 245 -1.61 -2.40 20.33
C GLU A 245 -1.78 -0.91 20.62
N THR A 246 -1.65 -0.08 19.59
CA THR A 246 -1.62 1.39 19.72
C THR A 246 -2.95 1.97 20.20
N SER A 247 -4.07 1.29 19.91
CA SER A 247 -5.41 1.73 20.33
C SER A 247 -5.62 1.63 21.86
N THR A 248 -5.03 0.62 22.50
CA THR A 248 -5.19 0.36 23.94
C THR A 248 -3.93 0.65 24.75
N GLY A 249 -2.79 0.87 24.08
CA GLY A 249 -1.48 0.97 24.70
C GLY A 249 -0.93 -0.38 25.21
N GLN A 250 -1.62 -1.50 24.96
CA GLN A 250 -1.26 -2.80 25.51
C GLN A 250 -0.03 -3.40 24.80
N LEU A 251 0.92 -3.90 25.59
CA LEU A 251 2.11 -4.61 25.10
C LEU A 251 1.92 -6.13 25.23
N SER A 252 2.45 -6.88 24.27
CA SER A 252 2.60 -8.32 24.44
C SER A 252 3.71 -8.65 25.43
N LYS A 253 3.71 -9.89 25.91
CA LYS A 253 4.84 -10.44 26.65
C LYS A 253 6.12 -10.40 25.80
N GLY A 254 7.21 -9.94 26.40
CA GLY A 254 8.53 -9.89 25.77
C GLY A 254 9.09 -11.27 25.46
N THR A 255 9.48 -11.50 24.20
CA THR A 255 10.07 -12.77 23.73
C THR A 255 11.37 -12.55 22.97
N LYS A 256 12.22 -13.57 22.88
CA LYS A 256 13.43 -13.55 22.03
C LYS A 256 13.12 -13.81 20.56
N THR A 257 12.03 -14.52 20.28
CA THR A 257 11.62 -14.87 18.93
C THR A 257 10.11 -14.78 18.81
N ILE A 258 9.62 -14.19 17.72
CA ILE A 258 8.20 -14.05 17.44
C ILE A 258 7.93 -14.23 15.94
N ASP A 259 6.92 -15.02 15.63
CA ASP A 259 6.38 -15.19 14.27
C ASP A 259 5.15 -14.30 14.15
N LEU A 260 5.11 -13.44 13.13
CA LEU A 260 4.02 -12.52 12.88
C LEU A 260 3.55 -12.61 11.41
N PRO A 261 2.27 -12.29 11.14
CA PRO A 261 1.80 -12.05 9.78
C PRO A 261 2.62 -10.96 9.08
N TYR A 262 2.71 -11.05 7.76
CA TYR A 262 3.30 -9.98 6.96
C TYR A 262 2.54 -8.66 7.15
N GLY A 263 3.26 -7.53 7.21
CA GLY A 263 2.69 -6.21 7.53
C GLY A 263 2.62 -5.88 9.02
N SER A 264 2.75 -6.87 9.91
CA SER A 264 2.86 -6.62 11.35
C SER A 264 4.22 -6.01 11.70
N SER A 265 4.21 -5.08 12.66
CA SER A 265 5.42 -4.46 13.21
C SER A 265 5.81 -5.12 14.53
N VAL A 266 7.11 -5.23 14.77
CA VAL A 266 7.65 -5.65 16.06
C VAL A 266 8.42 -4.51 16.70
N TYR A 267 8.46 -4.46 18.02
CA TYR A 267 9.24 -3.49 18.78
C TYR A 267 10.34 -4.22 19.53
N TRP A 268 11.58 -3.83 19.29
CA TRP A 268 12.72 -4.28 20.05
C TRP A 268 12.98 -3.35 21.22
N SER A 269 13.16 -3.91 22.42
CA SER A 269 13.49 -3.15 23.63
C SER A 269 14.62 -3.84 24.41
N PRO A 270 15.54 -3.07 25.03
CA PRO A 270 16.59 -3.64 25.87
C PRO A 270 16.05 -4.21 27.20
N VAL A 271 14.84 -3.81 27.61
CA VAL A 271 14.17 -4.23 28.86
C VAL A 271 12.87 -4.98 28.57
N SER A 272 12.55 -5.97 29.41
CA SER A 272 11.26 -6.65 29.35
C SER A 272 10.12 -5.81 29.93
N GLU A 273 8.86 -6.24 29.71
CA GLU A 273 7.64 -5.61 30.28
C GLU A 273 7.66 -5.48 31.81
N HIS A 274 8.51 -6.26 32.50
CA HIS A 274 8.69 -6.24 33.95
C HIS A 274 9.91 -5.44 34.42
N GLY A 275 10.53 -4.64 33.53
CA GLY A 275 11.65 -3.76 33.87
C GLY A 275 12.98 -4.48 34.13
N GLN A 276 13.09 -5.76 33.76
CA GLN A 276 14.36 -6.48 33.86
C GLN A 276 15.26 -6.09 32.68
N MET A 277 16.39 -5.46 32.98
CA MET A 277 17.49 -5.22 32.03
C MET A 277 18.10 -6.56 31.61
N ASN A 278 18.31 -6.75 30.30
CA ASN A 278 19.13 -7.85 29.83
C ASN A 278 20.60 -7.60 30.16
N ASP A 279 21.28 -8.64 30.63
CA ASP A 279 22.66 -8.65 31.15
C ASP A 279 23.73 -8.57 30.02
N SER A 280 23.42 -7.85 28.94
CA SER A 280 24.29 -7.77 27.76
C SER A 280 25.50 -6.89 28.06
N GLN A 281 26.69 -7.51 28.15
CA GLN A 281 27.99 -6.81 28.10
C GLN A 281 28.36 -6.33 26.69
N SER A 282 27.49 -6.56 25.69
CA SER A 282 27.75 -6.18 24.29
C SER A 282 27.21 -4.80 24.00
N ASN A 283 28.05 -3.93 23.43
CA ASN A 283 27.65 -2.63 22.89
C ASN A 283 26.92 -2.73 21.53
N LYS A 284 26.63 -3.96 21.08
CA LYS A 284 25.96 -4.25 19.80
C LYS A 284 24.96 -5.38 19.98
N ASP A 285 23.74 -5.09 19.57
CA ASP A 285 22.62 -6.04 19.50
C ASP A 285 22.19 -6.22 18.05
N LYS A 286 21.54 -7.35 17.78
CA LYS A 286 21.10 -7.73 16.45
C LYS A 286 19.69 -8.30 16.50
N VAL A 287 18.84 -7.84 15.59
CA VAL A 287 17.53 -8.41 15.32
C VAL A 287 17.53 -8.99 13.91
N THR A 288 17.40 -10.30 13.82
CA THR A 288 17.30 -11.04 12.56
C THR A 288 15.84 -11.14 12.15
N VAL A 289 15.56 -10.85 10.88
CA VAL A 289 14.23 -10.88 10.27
C VAL A 289 14.26 -11.85 9.11
N THR A 290 13.52 -12.94 9.23
CA THR A 290 13.46 -14.03 8.25
C THR A 290 12.07 -14.08 7.63
N ILE A 291 12.01 -14.10 6.30
CA ILE A 291 10.77 -14.20 5.53
C ILE A 291 10.57 -15.65 5.10
N PHE A 292 9.36 -16.17 5.28
CA PHE A 292 8.95 -17.50 4.84
C PHE A 292 7.83 -17.42 3.81
N ASP A 293 7.82 -18.36 2.86
CA ASP A 293 6.70 -18.52 1.93
C ASP A 293 5.49 -19.19 2.63
N PRO A 294 4.31 -19.23 1.99
CA PRO A 294 3.14 -19.92 2.53
C PRO A 294 3.36 -21.42 2.81
N GLN A 295 4.39 -22.03 2.24
CA GLN A 295 4.80 -23.43 2.47
C GLN A 295 5.86 -23.57 3.59
N GLU A 296 6.08 -22.51 4.36
CA GLU A 296 7.07 -22.41 5.44
C GLU A 296 8.54 -22.57 5.05
N LYS A 297 8.87 -22.41 3.77
CA LYS A 297 10.25 -22.38 3.31
C LYS A 297 10.82 -20.97 3.48
N LYS A 298 12.04 -20.89 4.02
CA LYS A 298 12.79 -19.63 4.11
C LYS A 298 13.01 -19.05 2.71
N ILE A 299 12.51 -17.84 2.48
CA ILE A 299 12.69 -17.08 1.25
C ILE A 299 13.94 -16.20 1.37
N ASP A 300 14.01 -15.39 2.43
CA ASP A 300 15.04 -14.37 2.58
C ASP A 300 15.31 -14.03 4.05
N GLU A 301 16.42 -13.37 4.35
CA GLU A 301 16.80 -12.96 5.69
C GLU A 301 17.64 -11.70 5.70
N LYS A 302 17.32 -10.79 6.61
CA LYS A 302 18.04 -9.54 6.84
C LYS A 302 18.12 -9.28 8.33
N TYR A 303 19.05 -8.43 8.76
CA TYR A 303 19.17 -8.07 10.17
C TYR A 303 19.33 -6.58 10.36
N VAL A 304 18.86 -6.10 11.51
CA VAL A 304 19.11 -4.75 12.02
C VAL A 304 20.19 -4.86 13.10
N THR A 305 21.22 -4.04 13.03
CA THR A 305 22.21 -3.90 14.10
C THR A 305 21.93 -2.66 14.91
N ILE A 306 21.88 -2.80 16.23
CA ILE A 306 21.55 -1.76 17.19
C ILE A 306 22.79 -1.55 18.06
N MET A 307 23.38 -0.36 18.00
CA MET A 307 24.55 0.01 18.79
C MET A 307 24.09 0.70 20.08
N CYS A 308 24.66 0.32 21.21
CA CYS A 308 24.40 0.96 22.49
C CYS A 308 25.62 1.80 22.90
N ASP A 309 25.38 3.08 23.16
CA ASP A 309 26.36 4.03 23.71
C ASP A 309 25.66 4.85 24.81
N ASP A 310 26.16 4.79 26.05
CA ASP A 310 25.61 5.50 27.21
C ASP A 310 24.07 5.44 27.34
N SER A 311 23.49 4.23 27.22
CA SER A 311 22.03 3.97 27.27
C SER A 311 21.21 4.56 26.12
N ILE A 312 21.87 5.03 25.06
CA ILE A 312 21.27 5.43 23.79
C ILE A 312 21.48 4.30 22.79
N TYR A 313 20.38 3.78 22.26
CA TYR A 313 20.37 2.71 21.27
C TYR A 313 20.20 3.33 19.88
N LYS A 314 21.18 3.15 19.00
CA LYS A 314 21.19 3.72 17.65
C LYS A 314 21.28 2.64 16.59
N ILE A 315 20.47 2.77 15.54
CA ILE A 315 20.55 1.89 14.38
C ILE A 315 21.85 2.11 13.61
N GLN A 316 22.57 1.02 13.35
CA GLN A 316 23.69 1.04 12.41
C GLN A 316 23.14 1.05 10.98
N PRO A 317 23.45 2.07 10.16
CA PRO A 317 23.01 2.12 8.78
C PRO A 317 23.55 0.94 7.97
N THR A 318 22.66 0.24 7.28
CA THR A 318 23.00 -0.87 6.38
C THR A 318 22.03 -0.91 5.19
N PRO A 319 22.42 -1.48 4.03
CA PRO A 319 21.59 -1.50 2.82
C PRO A 319 20.21 -2.15 3.03
N GLY A 320 19.16 -1.43 2.65
CA GLY A 320 17.77 -1.84 2.83
C GLY A 320 17.27 -1.73 4.27
N ILE A 321 17.98 -1.04 5.16
CA ILE A 321 17.40 -0.47 6.38
C ILE A 321 16.97 0.96 6.07
N VAL A 322 15.68 1.24 6.25
CA VAL A 322 15.11 2.57 5.99
C VAL A 322 14.65 3.16 7.32
N ILE A 323 15.22 4.30 7.70
CA ILE A 323 14.78 5.03 8.89
C ILE A 323 13.46 5.72 8.58
N GLY A 324 12.43 5.40 9.36
CA GLY A 324 11.08 5.89 9.18
C GLY A 324 10.04 4.78 9.27
N VAL A 325 8.83 5.09 8.83
CA VAL A 325 7.67 4.19 8.89
C VAL A 325 7.25 3.85 7.46
N PRO A 326 7.00 2.57 7.11
CA PRO A 326 6.58 2.18 5.75
C PRO A 326 5.30 2.90 5.36
N ALA A 327 5.14 3.23 4.07
CA ALA A 327 3.93 3.90 3.55
C ALA A 327 2.64 3.09 3.77
N LEU A 328 2.74 1.77 3.98
CA LEU A 328 1.61 0.89 4.31
C LEU A 328 1.17 0.96 5.78
N ALA A 329 1.95 1.60 6.65
CA ALA A 329 1.68 1.77 8.07
C ALA A 329 2.04 3.18 8.56
N SER A 330 1.99 4.19 7.69
CA SER A 330 2.24 5.56 8.11
C SER A 330 1.10 6.02 9.02
N GLU A 331 1.46 6.56 10.20
CA GLU A 331 0.63 7.56 10.86
C GLU A 331 0.14 8.53 9.79
N PRO A 332 -1.18 8.76 9.68
CA PRO A 332 -1.75 9.44 8.54
C PRO A 332 -1.11 10.82 8.38
N ARG A 333 -0.51 11.08 7.21
CA ARG A 333 0.26 12.31 6.92
C ARG A 333 -0.57 13.37 6.20
N ASN A 334 -1.79 13.01 5.81
CA ASN A 334 -2.80 13.92 5.30
C ASN A 334 -4.16 13.54 5.91
N ILE A 335 -5.12 14.45 5.77
CA ILE A 335 -6.46 14.29 6.36
C ILE A 335 -7.25 13.12 5.76
N GLU A 336 -7.07 12.81 4.47
CA GLU A 336 -7.74 11.67 3.79
C GLU A 336 -7.32 10.33 4.42
N GLN A 337 -6.01 10.13 4.61
CA GLN A 337 -5.48 8.96 5.30
C GLN A 337 -5.97 8.87 6.74
N ALA A 338 -6.07 10.02 7.42
CA ALA A 338 -6.50 10.09 8.81
C ALA A 338 -7.97 9.67 8.95
N VAL A 339 -8.81 10.15 8.04
CA VAL A 339 -10.22 9.79 7.91
C VAL A 339 -10.36 8.31 7.59
N SER A 340 -9.69 7.80 6.55
CA SER A 340 -9.71 6.36 6.20
C SER A 340 -9.28 5.47 7.37
N ALA A 341 -8.18 5.81 8.05
CA ALA A 341 -7.69 5.06 9.19
C ALA A 341 -8.69 5.07 10.36
N ALA A 342 -9.26 6.24 10.68
CA ALA A 342 -10.26 6.40 11.72
C ALA A 342 -11.53 5.58 11.43
N ILE A 343 -12.00 5.55 10.18
CA ILE A 343 -13.18 4.77 9.78
C ILE A 343 -12.93 3.27 9.95
N LYS A 344 -11.77 2.77 9.50
CA LYS A 344 -11.42 1.35 9.65
C LYS A 344 -11.27 0.97 11.11
N ASP A 345 -10.62 1.81 11.92
CA ASP A 345 -10.43 1.53 13.33
C ASP A 345 -11.77 1.50 14.08
N GLN A 346 -12.62 2.50 13.86
CA GLN A 346 -13.98 2.53 14.40
C GLN A 346 -14.81 1.32 13.91
N GLY A 347 -14.59 0.86 12.68
CA GLY A 347 -15.31 -0.26 12.09
C GLY A 347 -14.98 -1.64 12.66
N LYS A 348 -13.94 -1.78 13.49
CA LYS A 348 -13.62 -3.05 14.18
C LYS A 348 -14.68 -3.47 15.20
N VAL A 349 -15.65 -2.61 15.51
CA VAL A 349 -16.79 -2.96 16.39
C VAL A 349 -17.84 -3.82 15.68
N TYR A 350 -17.83 -3.87 14.34
CA TYR A 350 -18.73 -4.72 13.57
C TYR A 350 -18.26 -6.18 13.56
N LEU A 351 -19.14 -7.10 13.15
CA LEU A 351 -18.78 -8.52 13.01
C LEU A 351 -17.60 -8.67 12.04
N ASP A 352 -16.50 -9.23 12.52
CA ASP A 352 -15.29 -9.42 11.73
C ASP A 352 -15.54 -10.28 10.50
N GLY A 353 -14.90 -9.85 9.40
CA GLY A 353 -14.76 -10.63 8.18
C GLY A 353 -13.30 -10.91 7.89
N GLU A 354 -13.02 -11.14 6.62
CA GLU A 354 -11.68 -11.44 6.14
C GLU A 354 -10.88 -10.18 5.81
N CYS A 355 -11.51 -9.14 5.27
CA CYS A 355 -10.87 -7.85 5.07
C CYS A 355 -11.78 -6.67 5.40
N ILE A 356 -11.26 -5.71 6.16
CA ILE A 356 -11.94 -4.44 6.45
C ILE A 356 -11.61 -3.41 5.37
N THR A 357 -12.66 -2.74 4.90
CA THR A 357 -12.59 -1.71 3.86
C THR A 357 -13.39 -0.50 4.28
N GLU A 358 -13.12 0.65 3.68
CA GLU A 358 -13.90 1.86 3.92
C GLU A 358 -14.17 2.60 2.61
N GLY A 359 -15.13 3.52 2.67
CA GLY A 359 -15.25 4.57 1.69
C GLY A 359 -15.62 5.86 2.41
N HIS A 360 -15.10 6.98 1.91
CA HIS A 360 -15.45 8.30 2.43
C HIS A 360 -15.49 9.37 1.35
N VAL A 361 -16.14 10.48 1.71
CA VAL A 361 -16.05 11.76 1.02
C VAL A 361 -15.85 12.82 2.08
N ILE A 362 -14.77 13.61 1.95
CA ILE A 362 -14.58 14.82 2.76
C ILE A 362 -15.36 15.96 2.09
N LEU A 363 -16.38 16.45 2.79
CA LEU A 363 -17.23 17.56 2.33
C LEU A 363 -16.58 18.92 2.59
N ASP A 364 -15.91 19.05 3.73
CA ASP A 364 -15.21 20.26 4.14
C ASP A 364 -14.21 19.97 5.28
N THR A 365 -13.27 20.89 5.49
CA THR A 365 -12.32 20.83 6.60
C THR A 365 -12.19 22.19 7.29
N GLU A 366 -12.16 22.20 8.61
CA GLU A 366 -11.89 23.38 9.43
C GLU A 366 -10.59 23.16 10.23
N GLU A 367 -9.58 24.01 10.02
CA GLU A 367 -8.32 23.99 10.79
C GLU A 367 -8.30 25.14 11.80
N ARG A 368 -8.11 24.82 13.08
CA ARG A 368 -8.04 25.80 14.17
C ARG A 368 -7.19 25.27 15.32
N ASP A 369 -6.30 26.12 15.84
CA ASP A 369 -5.52 25.87 17.06
C ASP A 369 -4.78 24.50 17.06
N GLY A 370 -4.21 24.11 15.91
CA GLY A 370 -3.48 22.84 15.75
C GLY A 370 -4.38 21.59 15.62
N THR A 371 -5.69 21.78 15.51
CA THR A 371 -6.66 20.71 15.24
C THR A 371 -7.29 20.86 13.86
N VAL A 372 -7.60 19.74 13.23
CA VAL A 372 -8.31 19.68 11.95
C VAL A 372 -9.59 18.90 12.14
N LYS A 373 -10.71 19.53 11.85
CA LYS A 373 -12.03 18.92 11.87
C LYS A 373 -12.46 18.63 10.43
N ALA A 374 -12.70 17.37 10.13
CA ALA A 374 -13.20 16.90 8.84
C ALA A 374 -14.71 16.62 8.93
N TYR A 375 -15.46 17.19 8.00
CA TYR A 375 -16.88 16.92 7.81
C TYR A 375 -17.02 15.93 6.67
N THR A 376 -17.50 14.73 6.94
CA THR A 376 -17.42 13.61 6.00
C THR A 376 -18.77 12.92 5.83
N VAL A 377 -18.89 12.15 4.75
CA VAL A 377 -19.81 11.01 4.67
C VAL A 377 -18.95 9.76 4.58
N ALA A 378 -19.12 8.81 5.49
CA ALA A 378 -18.26 7.65 5.64
C ALA A 378 -19.07 6.35 5.64
N SER A 379 -18.44 5.26 5.17
CA SER A 379 -18.97 3.91 5.24
C SER A 379 -17.84 2.94 5.51
N VAL A 380 -18.07 1.96 6.40
CA VAL A 380 -17.14 0.86 6.65
C VAL A 380 -17.76 -0.46 6.24
N GLY A 381 -16.93 -1.42 5.83
CA GLY A 381 -17.39 -2.75 5.43
C GLY A 381 -16.36 -3.84 5.67
N TRP A 382 -16.76 -4.86 6.43
CA TRP A 382 -16.06 -6.14 6.48
C TRP A 382 -16.53 -7.02 5.33
N PHE A 383 -15.58 -7.53 4.57
CA PHE A 383 -15.83 -8.43 3.45
C PHE A 383 -15.44 -9.86 3.84
N GLY A 384 -16.21 -10.83 3.38
CA GLY A 384 -15.94 -12.25 3.52
C GLY A 384 -16.45 -13.01 2.30
N PHE A 385 -15.98 -14.23 2.11
CA PHE A 385 -16.43 -15.05 0.99
C PHE A 385 -17.76 -15.69 1.30
N GLU A 386 -18.75 -15.45 0.44
CA GLU A 386 -20.03 -16.15 0.40
C GLU A 386 -20.28 -16.62 -1.04
N ASN A 387 -20.55 -17.92 -1.25
CA ASN A 387 -20.74 -18.51 -2.58
C ASN A 387 -19.61 -18.18 -3.59
N GLY A 388 -18.37 -18.09 -3.13
CA GLY A 388 -17.21 -17.74 -3.95
C GLY A 388 -17.13 -16.26 -4.35
N ILE A 389 -18.00 -15.40 -3.83
CA ILE A 389 -17.97 -13.95 -4.00
C ILE A 389 -17.41 -13.33 -2.72
N LEU A 390 -16.39 -12.47 -2.84
CA LEU A 390 -15.92 -11.65 -1.72
C LEU A 390 -16.91 -10.48 -1.56
N THR A 391 -17.83 -10.60 -0.60
CA THR A 391 -18.93 -9.66 -0.42
C THR A 391 -18.89 -8.98 0.93
N LYS A 392 -19.45 -7.78 1.03
CA LYS A 392 -19.65 -7.09 2.31
C LYS A 392 -20.63 -7.89 3.19
N ILE A 393 -20.15 -8.42 4.31
CA ILE A 393 -20.91 -9.24 5.26
C ILE A 393 -21.33 -8.48 6.51
N SER A 394 -20.65 -7.38 6.82
CA SER A 394 -20.99 -6.49 7.95
C SER A 394 -20.43 -5.08 7.71
N GLY A 395 -20.88 -4.11 8.51
CA GLY A 395 -20.43 -2.72 8.44
C GLY A 395 -21.59 -1.73 8.44
N SER A 396 -21.33 -0.52 7.94
CA SER A 396 -22.30 0.58 7.91
C SER A 396 -22.73 0.96 6.50
N GLY A 397 -23.87 1.66 6.39
CA GLY A 397 -24.24 2.42 5.20
C GLY A 397 -23.40 3.69 5.04
N ALA A 398 -23.90 4.69 4.32
CA ALA A 398 -23.28 6.02 4.31
C ALA A 398 -23.77 6.81 5.52
N ILE A 399 -22.87 7.13 6.44
CA ILE A 399 -23.17 7.87 7.66
C ILE A 399 -22.43 9.20 7.59
N PRO A 400 -23.11 10.34 7.76
CA PRO A 400 -22.43 11.62 7.95
C PRO A 400 -21.61 11.57 9.23
N THR A 401 -20.31 11.84 9.15
CA THR A 401 -19.42 11.71 10.30
C THR A 401 -18.54 12.96 10.42
N VAL A 402 -18.43 13.48 11.64
CA VAL A 402 -17.49 14.54 11.98
C VAL A 402 -16.33 13.95 12.74
N MET A 403 -15.13 14.11 12.21
CA MET A 403 -13.90 13.62 12.82
C MET A 403 -13.02 14.82 13.18
N THR A 404 -12.50 14.85 14.40
CA THR A 404 -11.54 15.88 14.83
C THR A 404 -10.20 15.22 15.07
N PHE A 405 -9.14 15.80 14.51
CA PHE A 405 -7.77 15.32 14.60
C PHE A 405 -6.86 16.37 15.22
N ALA A 406 -5.90 15.94 16.03
CA ALA A 406 -4.73 16.73 16.39
C ALA A 406 -3.70 16.62 15.26
N ARG A 407 -3.06 17.74 14.91
CA ARG A 407 -1.93 17.76 13.96
C ARG A 407 -0.64 18.02 14.73
N ASN A 408 0.26 17.04 14.71
CA ASN A 408 1.55 17.15 15.40
C ASN A 408 2.55 17.98 14.58
N GLU A 409 3.65 18.41 15.21
CA GLU A 409 4.73 19.21 14.57
C GLU A 409 5.32 18.55 13.31
N ASN A 410 5.26 17.21 13.24
CA ASN A 410 5.73 16.42 12.09
C ASN A 410 4.68 16.28 10.97
N GLY A 411 3.54 16.94 11.09
CA GLY A 411 2.45 16.90 10.11
C GLY A 411 1.60 15.63 10.14
N THR A 412 1.74 14.79 11.17
CA THR A 412 0.91 13.59 11.37
C THR A 412 -0.39 13.92 12.08
N TYR A 413 -1.44 13.17 11.77
CA TYR A 413 -2.78 13.33 12.34
C TYR A 413 -3.07 12.24 13.36
N SER A 414 -3.63 12.61 14.51
CA SER A 414 -4.12 11.68 15.52
C SER A 414 -5.59 11.96 15.81
N LEU A 415 -6.44 10.94 15.76
CA LEU A 415 -7.88 11.07 16.00
C LEU A 415 -8.13 11.51 17.46
N LEU A 416 -8.82 12.62 17.63
CA LEU A 416 -9.30 13.11 18.93
C LEU A 416 -10.76 12.74 19.17
N GLU A 417 -11.58 12.80 18.12
CA GLU A 417 -13.01 12.60 18.24
C GLU A 417 -13.60 12.06 16.94
N TYR A 418 -14.52 11.11 17.05
CA TYR A 418 -15.32 10.54 15.98
C TYR A 418 -16.79 10.63 16.37
N LYS A 419 -17.59 11.42 15.63
CA LYS A 419 -19.01 11.67 15.94
C LYS A 419 -19.91 11.33 14.77
N GLU A 420 -20.91 10.51 15.05
CA GLU A 420 -22.03 10.19 14.16
C GLU A 420 -23.33 10.86 14.66
N PRO A 421 -24.27 11.19 13.77
CA PRO A 421 -25.57 11.73 14.12
C PRO A 421 -26.40 10.70 14.90
N MET A 422 -27.40 11.20 15.62
CA MET A 422 -28.40 10.35 16.24
C MET A 422 -29.24 9.65 15.17
N ASP A 423 -29.70 8.43 15.45
CA ASP A 423 -30.64 7.73 14.57
C ASP A 423 -32.10 8.18 14.79
N GLY A 424 -32.97 7.86 13.83
CA GLY A 424 -34.41 8.06 13.90
C GLY A 424 -34.82 9.53 13.96
N ALA A 425 -35.78 9.86 14.83
CA ALA A 425 -36.38 11.20 14.91
C ALA A 425 -35.37 12.30 15.30
N GLY A 426 -34.24 11.95 15.94
CA GLY A 426 -33.18 12.89 16.30
C GLY A 426 -32.20 13.21 15.18
N TYR A 427 -32.26 12.47 14.06
CA TYR A 427 -31.28 12.58 12.98
C TYR A 427 -31.15 14.00 12.41
N PRO A 428 -32.22 14.68 11.96
CA PRO A 428 -32.09 16.01 11.35
C PRO A 428 -31.50 17.07 12.30
N ASP A 429 -31.88 17.04 13.58
CA ASP A 429 -31.40 18.00 14.58
C ASP A 429 -29.94 17.75 14.96
N SER A 430 -29.51 16.48 15.00
CA SER A 430 -28.12 16.13 15.26
C SER A 430 -27.19 16.57 14.12
N ILE A 431 -27.62 16.39 12.85
CA ILE A 431 -26.90 16.91 11.67
C ILE A 431 -26.74 18.43 11.77
N LYS A 432 -27.83 19.16 12.07
CA LYS A 432 -27.79 20.63 12.18
C LYS A 432 -26.84 21.14 13.28
N LYS A 433 -26.64 20.36 14.34
CA LYS A 433 -25.71 20.66 15.43
C LYS A 433 -24.26 20.31 15.09
N MET A 434 -24.05 19.25 14.31
CA MET A 434 -22.72 18.73 14.00
C MET A 434 -22.07 19.40 12.80
N PHE A 435 -22.84 19.70 11.75
CA PHE A 435 -22.33 20.22 10.48
C PHE A 435 -22.55 21.75 10.35
N PRO A 436 -21.70 22.47 9.60
CA PRO A 436 -21.94 23.86 9.22
C PRO A 436 -23.20 24.00 8.37
N ALA A 437 -23.93 25.11 8.50
CA ALA A 437 -25.19 25.35 7.80
C ALA A 437 -25.10 25.16 6.27
N LYS A 438 -23.96 25.52 5.67
CA LYS A 438 -23.70 25.35 4.24
C LYS A 438 -23.69 23.89 3.75
N LEU A 439 -23.50 22.92 4.66
CA LEU A 439 -23.45 21.48 4.34
C LEU A 439 -24.77 20.76 4.66
N HIS A 440 -25.73 21.40 5.33
CA HIS A 440 -26.95 20.72 5.82
C HIS A 440 -27.74 20.07 4.68
N ASP A 441 -27.98 20.80 3.59
CA ASP A 441 -28.74 20.29 2.45
C ASP A 441 -28.00 19.12 1.78
N GLN A 442 -26.68 19.24 1.58
CA GLN A 442 -25.87 18.20 0.98
C GLN A 442 -25.91 16.89 1.80
N VAL A 443 -25.83 17.00 3.14
CA VAL A 443 -25.82 15.85 4.04
C VAL A 443 -27.21 15.23 4.21
N LEU A 444 -28.27 16.03 4.24
CA LEU A 444 -29.65 15.57 4.43
C LEU A 444 -30.28 14.98 3.15
N ILE A 445 -29.80 15.36 1.97
CA ILE A 445 -30.32 14.89 0.67
C ILE A 445 -29.55 13.67 0.14
N SER A 446 -28.33 13.44 0.63
CA SER A 446 -27.33 12.53 0.04
C SER A 446 -27.74 11.05 -0.01
N GLN A 447 -28.37 10.64 -1.11
CA GLN A 447 -28.26 9.28 -1.67
C GLN A 447 -27.20 9.19 -2.78
N GLU A 448 -26.73 10.32 -3.32
CA GLU A 448 -25.84 10.36 -4.50
C GLU A 448 -24.39 9.91 -4.22
N GLY A 449 -23.94 9.85 -2.97
CA GLY A 449 -22.58 9.40 -2.61
C GLY A 449 -22.42 7.88 -2.43
N TYR A 450 -23.51 7.11 -2.31
CA TYR A 450 -23.43 5.68 -1.92
C TYR A 450 -22.66 4.82 -2.92
N ALA A 451 -22.82 5.09 -4.22
CA ALA A 451 -22.14 4.32 -5.26
C ALA A 451 -20.62 4.54 -5.23
N ASP A 452 -20.17 5.74 -4.85
CA ASP A 452 -18.74 6.07 -4.77
C ASP A 452 -18.10 5.41 -3.54
N LEU A 453 -18.76 5.44 -2.38
CA LEU A 453 -18.29 4.76 -1.17
C LEU A 453 -18.18 3.24 -1.39
N ALA A 454 -19.20 2.64 -2.02
CA ALA A 454 -19.19 1.23 -2.38
C ALA A 454 -18.02 0.91 -3.33
N ARG A 455 -17.78 1.74 -4.35
CA ARG A 455 -16.66 1.57 -5.28
C ARG A 455 -15.30 1.62 -4.57
N GLN A 456 -15.13 2.53 -3.61
CA GLN A 456 -13.91 2.61 -2.80
C GLN A 456 -13.70 1.34 -1.97
N GLN A 457 -14.75 0.82 -1.34
CA GLN A 457 -14.71 -0.44 -0.58
C GLN A 457 -14.34 -1.63 -1.49
N GLU A 458 -15.01 -1.77 -2.63
CA GLU A 458 -14.74 -2.85 -3.60
C GLU A 458 -13.30 -2.78 -4.14
N LYS A 459 -12.77 -1.56 -4.38
CA LYS A 459 -11.37 -1.39 -4.78
C LYS A 459 -10.40 -1.91 -3.72
N GLN A 460 -10.66 -1.63 -2.45
CA GLN A 460 -9.83 -2.12 -1.34
C GLN A 460 -9.92 -3.65 -1.19
N ALA A 461 -11.10 -4.22 -1.37
CA ALA A 461 -11.31 -5.67 -1.38
C ALA A 461 -10.61 -6.36 -2.58
N LEU A 462 -10.58 -5.73 -3.76
CA LEU A 462 -9.80 -6.22 -4.92
C LEU A 462 -8.28 -6.19 -4.65
N ALA A 463 -7.79 -5.13 -4.00
CA ALA A 463 -6.39 -5.07 -3.57
C ALA A 463 -6.06 -6.17 -2.56
N TYR A 464 -6.98 -6.46 -1.64
CA TYR A 464 -6.86 -7.59 -0.72
C TYR A 464 -6.76 -8.93 -1.46
N LEU A 465 -7.65 -9.21 -2.42
CA LEU A 465 -7.60 -10.44 -3.24
C LEU A 465 -6.25 -10.60 -3.94
N THR A 466 -5.75 -9.52 -4.51
CA THR A 466 -4.43 -9.48 -5.15
C THR A 466 -3.32 -9.83 -4.15
N SER A 467 -3.38 -9.27 -2.94
CA SER A 467 -2.37 -9.50 -1.88
C SER A 467 -2.29 -10.96 -1.41
N ILE A 468 -3.39 -11.71 -1.51
CA ILE A 468 -3.47 -13.13 -1.15
C ILE A 468 -3.38 -14.06 -2.38
N GLY A 469 -3.16 -13.51 -3.58
CA GLY A 469 -3.05 -14.29 -4.82
C GLY A 469 -4.34 -15.01 -5.24
N ARG A 470 -5.51 -14.50 -4.85
CA ARG A 470 -6.82 -15.06 -5.25
C ARG A 470 -7.52 -14.16 -6.25
N THR A 471 -8.36 -14.78 -7.08
CA THR A 471 -9.27 -14.07 -7.99
C THR A 471 -10.70 -14.47 -7.66
N ALA A 472 -11.55 -13.49 -7.39
CA ALA A 472 -12.96 -13.69 -7.11
C ALA A 472 -13.75 -12.44 -7.50
N LYS A 473 -15.06 -12.61 -7.68
CA LYS A 473 -15.96 -11.45 -7.81
C LYS A 473 -16.01 -10.71 -6.48
N VAL A 474 -15.97 -9.38 -6.54
CA VAL A 474 -16.14 -8.49 -5.38
C VAL A 474 -17.50 -7.80 -5.47
N SER A 475 -18.20 -7.64 -4.34
CA SER A 475 -19.48 -6.93 -4.27
C SER A 475 -19.67 -6.26 -2.91
N ALA A 476 -19.81 -4.93 -2.88
CA ALA A 476 -20.31 -4.21 -1.70
C ALA A 476 -21.84 -4.25 -1.60
N GLY A 477 -22.52 -4.56 -2.70
CA GLY A 477 -23.96 -4.69 -2.78
C GLY A 477 -24.49 -6.02 -2.23
N HIS A 478 -25.81 -6.08 -2.05
CA HIS A 478 -26.49 -7.28 -1.57
C HIS A 478 -26.32 -8.45 -2.54
N VAL A 479 -25.85 -9.58 -2.04
CA VAL A 479 -25.81 -10.86 -2.75
C VAL A 479 -27.05 -11.65 -2.36
N GLU A 480 -27.84 -12.05 -3.36
CA GLU A 480 -29.08 -12.80 -3.14
C GLU A 480 -28.80 -14.17 -2.52
N LYS A 481 -29.58 -14.54 -1.50
CA LYS A 481 -29.42 -15.77 -0.72
C LYS A 481 -30.68 -16.63 -0.84
N LYS A 482 -30.52 -17.86 -1.30
CA LYS A 482 -31.61 -18.84 -1.35
C LYS A 482 -31.80 -19.48 0.02
N LEU A 483 -32.93 -19.22 0.66
CA LEU A 483 -33.27 -19.88 1.93
C LEU A 483 -33.63 -21.36 1.72
N VAL A 484 -33.54 -22.14 2.79
CA VAL A 484 -34.08 -23.50 2.81
C VAL A 484 -35.60 -23.47 2.74
N ASP A 485 -36.18 -24.42 2.00
CA ASP A 485 -37.62 -24.57 1.86
C ASP A 485 -38.14 -25.64 2.81
N ILE A 486 -38.40 -25.25 4.06
CA ILE A 486 -38.86 -26.13 5.14
C ILE A 486 -39.89 -25.40 6.03
N ASN A 487 -40.52 -26.14 6.93
CA ASN A 487 -41.41 -25.55 7.94
C ASN A 487 -40.70 -24.45 8.77
N VAL A 488 -41.40 -23.34 9.03
CA VAL A 488 -40.84 -22.14 9.67
C VAL A 488 -40.38 -22.42 11.10
N GLU A 489 -41.13 -23.22 11.88
CA GLU A 489 -40.73 -23.61 13.23
C GLU A 489 -39.46 -24.48 13.21
N ALA A 490 -39.36 -25.41 12.26
CA ALA A 490 -38.15 -26.21 12.08
C ALA A 490 -36.94 -25.35 11.67
N SER A 491 -37.15 -24.35 10.78
CA SER A 491 -36.13 -23.38 10.40
C SER A 491 -35.65 -22.56 11.61
N ASN A 492 -36.57 -22.01 12.41
CA ASN A 492 -36.22 -21.24 13.60
C ASN A 492 -35.41 -22.08 14.61
N LYS A 493 -35.77 -23.36 14.79
CA LYS A 493 -34.98 -24.27 15.63
C LYS A 493 -33.56 -24.46 15.10
N LEU A 494 -33.41 -24.77 13.81
CA LEU A 494 -32.09 -25.02 13.21
C LEU A 494 -31.19 -23.78 13.24
N PHE A 495 -31.69 -22.63 12.80
CA PHE A 495 -30.86 -21.46 12.52
C PHE A 495 -30.84 -20.42 13.65
N SER A 496 -31.77 -20.49 14.62
CA SER A 496 -31.81 -19.58 15.77
C SER A 496 -31.63 -20.28 17.12
N GLU A 497 -32.27 -21.42 17.35
CA GLU A 497 -32.19 -22.07 18.67
C GLU A 497 -30.93 -22.91 18.82
N PHE A 498 -30.66 -23.83 17.88
CA PHE A 498 -29.50 -24.72 17.96
C PHE A 498 -28.18 -23.97 17.79
N THR A 499 -28.16 -22.91 16.98
CA THR A 499 -26.97 -22.06 16.76
C THR A 499 -26.50 -21.34 18.02
N LYS A 500 -27.37 -21.12 19.02
CA LYS A 500 -26.97 -20.49 20.30
C LYS A 500 -26.01 -21.35 21.12
N TYR A 501 -26.11 -22.67 20.98
CA TYR A 501 -25.36 -23.64 21.79
C TYR A 501 -24.36 -24.46 20.96
N ASN A 502 -24.31 -24.22 19.65
CA ASN A 502 -23.47 -24.96 18.73
C ASN A 502 -22.73 -24.00 17.79
N SER A 503 -21.44 -23.79 18.05
CA SER A 503 -20.59 -22.89 17.27
C SER A 503 -20.41 -23.35 15.82
N PHE A 504 -20.41 -24.66 15.55
CA PHE A 504 -20.34 -25.20 14.18
C PHE A 504 -21.60 -24.81 13.38
N LEU A 505 -22.79 -25.02 13.95
CA LEU A 505 -24.05 -24.60 13.30
C LEU A 505 -24.14 -23.08 13.17
N ASN A 506 -23.70 -22.32 14.17
CA ASN A 506 -23.63 -20.86 14.10
C ASN A 506 -22.68 -20.39 12.99
N SER A 507 -21.63 -21.17 12.71
CA SER A 507 -20.65 -20.94 11.66
C SER A 507 -21.16 -21.35 10.27
N CYS A 508 -22.22 -22.14 10.16
CA CYS A 508 -22.86 -22.43 8.89
C CYS A 508 -23.80 -21.30 8.43
N PRO A 509 -23.92 -21.06 7.11
CA PRO A 509 -24.86 -20.07 6.60
C PRO A 509 -26.31 -20.48 6.88
N TYR A 510 -27.19 -19.52 7.19
CA TYR A 510 -28.63 -19.79 7.35
C TYR A 510 -29.37 -19.96 6.00
N TRP A 511 -28.64 -19.92 4.90
CA TRP A 511 -29.11 -20.05 3.53
C TRP A 511 -28.38 -21.18 2.82
N ILE A 512 -28.95 -21.70 1.74
CA ILE A 512 -28.31 -22.71 0.89
C ILE A 512 -27.10 -22.07 0.20
N GLY A 513 -25.92 -22.61 0.44
CA GLY A 513 -24.67 -22.12 -0.11
C GLY A 513 -23.51 -22.26 0.85
N THR A 514 -22.44 -21.52 0.56
CA THR A 514 -21.18 -21.57 1.31
C THR A 514 -20.79 -20.20 1.86
N ARG A 515 -20.03 -20.23 2.95
CA ARG A 515 -19.20 -19.10 3.38
C ARG A 515 -17.85 -19.59 3.89
N GLU A 516 -16.83 -18.75 3.77
CA GLU A 516 -15.47 -19.08 4.25
C GLU A 516 -15.16 -18.33 5.54
N GLN A 517 -14.38 -18.96 6.43
CA GLN A 517 -13.84 -18.34 7.63
C GLN A 517 -12.39 -18.77 7.84
N ILE A 518 -11.57 -17.87 8.39
CA ILE A 518 -10.18 -18.14 8.75
C ILE A 518 -10.13 -18.37 10.27
N GLU A 519 -9.75 -19.57 10.68
CA GLU A 519 -9.59 -19.95 12.07
C GLU A 519 -8.13 -20.31 12.33
N ASN A 520 -7.45 -19.54 13.19
CA ASN A 520 -6.03 -19.75 13.52
C ASN A 520 -5.13 -19.85 12.26
N GLY A 521 -5.42 -19.02 11.25
CA GLY A 521 -4.68 -19.00 9.98
C GLY A 521 -5.07 -20.08 8.98
N VAL A 522 -6.02 -20.97 9.32
CA VAL A 522 -6.52 -22.02 8.41
C VAL A 522 -7.89 -21.62 7.87
N ARG A 523 -8.06 -21.70 6.55
CA ARG A 523 -9.34 -21.44 5.90
C ARG A 523 -10.24 -22.67 5.94
N TYR A 524 -11.48 -22.45 6.35
CA TYR A 524 -12.55 -23.44 6.31
C TYR A 524 -13.73 -22.95 5.47
N ILE A 525 -14.37 -23.89 4.78
CA ILE A 525 -15.58 -23.65 4.02
C ILE A 525 -16.74 -24.27 4.80
N TYR A 526 -17.67 -23.41 5.22
CA TYR A 526 -18.92 -23.79 5.86
C TYR A 526 -20.03 -23.80 4.83
N GLU A 527 -20.78 -24.90 4.77
CA GLU A 527 -21.81 -25.13 3.77
C GLU A 527 -23.12 -25.54 4.44
N THR A 528 -24.22 -25.02 3.91
CA THR A 528 -25.57 -25.51 4.17
C THR A 528 -26.17 -25.93 2.84
N PHE A 529 -26.65 -27.16 2.73
CA PHE A 529 -27.38 -27.63 1.55
C PHE A 529 -28.66 -28.37 1.93
N GLN A 530 -29.65 -28.32 1.03
CA GLN A 530 -30.93 -29.02 1.18
C GLN A 530 -31.04 -30.14 0.14
N SER A 531 -31.50 -31.30 0.59
CA SER A 531 -31.85 -32.43 -0.26
C SER A 531 -33.09 -33.16 0.28
N LYS A 532 -33.38 -34.36 -0.23
CA LYS A 532 -34.47 -35.22 0.23
C LYS A 532 -33.92 -36.55 0.72
N THR A 533 -34.47 -37.03 1.83
CA THR A 533 -34.30 -38.41 2.29
C THR A 533 -35.01 -39.40 1.36
N SER A 534 -34.67 -40.68 1.46
CA SER A 534 -35.29 -41.75 0.64
C SER A 534 -36.79 -41.91 0.87
N ASP A 535 -37.29 -41.50 2.03
CA ASP A 535 -38.71 -41.47 2.39
C ASP A 535 -39.38 -40.09 2.16
N GLY A 536 -38.70 -39.18 1.47
CA GLY A 536 -39.29 -37.95 0.92
C GLY A 536 -39.30 -36.74 1.84
N TYR A 537 -38.77 -36.85 3.07
CA TYR A 537 -38.60 -35.71 3.97
C TYR A 537 -37.42 -34.83 3.56
N ASP A 538 -37.50 -33.54 3.88
CA ASP A 538 -36.38 -32.60 3.73
C ASP A 538 -35.20 -33.00 4.60
N LEU A 539 -34.01 -32.91 4.01
CA LEU A 539 -32.73 -33.14 4.66
C LEU A 539 -31.90 -31.87 4.56
N ILE A 540 -31.58 -31.28 5.70
CA ILE A 540 -30.66 -30.15 5.79
C ILE A 540 -29.32 -30.66 6.28
N THR A 541 -28.29 -30.46 5.47
CA THR A 541 -26.93 -30.86 5.79
C THR A 541 -26.06 -29.63 6.01
N PHE A 542 -25.35 -29.65 7.13
CA PHE A 542 -24.33 -28.68 7.49
C PHE A 542 -22.97 -29.33 7.36
N LYS A 543 -22.02 -28.66 6.72
CA LYS A 543 -20.69 -29.21 6.47
C LYS A 543 -19.59 -28.18 6.68
N LYS A 544 -18.51 -28.57 7.35
CA LYS A 544 -17.24 -27.86 7.42
C LYS A 544 -16.19 -28.65 6.66
N THR A 545 -15.57 -28.02 5.66
CA THR A 545 -14.48 -28.61 4.89
C THR A 545 -13.22 -27.74 4.93
N ARG A 546 -12.07 -28.37 4.71
CA ARG A 546 -10.81 -27.68 4.36
C ARG A 546 -10.81 -27.35 2.86
N GLU A 547 -9.89 -26.49 2.44
CA GLU A 547 -9.72 -26.13 1.02
C GLU A 547 -9.42 -27.33 0.10
N ASP A 548 -8.79 -28.39 0.64
CA ASP A 548 -8.52 -29.63 -0.10
C ASP A 548 -9.76 -30.56 -0.25
N GLY A 549 -10.92 -30.14 0.27
CA GLY A 549 -12.17 -30.89 0.25
C GLY A 549 -12.34 -31.88 1.41
N THR A 550 -11.38 -31.97 2.33
CA THR A 550 -11.48 -32.84 3.50
C THR A 550 -12.63 -32.39 4.40
N VAL A 551 -13.59 -33.28 4.65
CA VAL A 551 -14.70 -33.04 5.60
C VAL A 551 -14.18 -33.12 7.02
N VAL A 552 -14.33 -32.03 7.76
CA VAL A 552 -13.93 -31.92 9.16
C VAL A 552 -15.10 -32.25 10.08
N GLN A 553 -16.28 -31.77 9.73
CA GLN A 553 -17.49 -31.95 10.51
C GLN A 553 -18.71 -31.89 9.58
N GLU A 554 -19.69 -32.76 9.80
CA GLU A 554 -20.94 -32.80 9.04
C GLU A 554 -22.09 -33.16 9.98
N TYR A 555 -23.21 -32.45 9.89
CA TYR A 555 -24.47 -32.82 10.55
C TYR A 555 -25.62 -32.88 9.54
N ASN A 556 -26.44 -33.91 9.68
CA ASN A 556 -27.59 -34.18 8.81
C ASN A 556 -28.87 -34.09 9.64
N TYR A 557 -29.78 -33.19 9.28
CA TYR A 557 -31.07 -33.01 9.97
C TYR A 557 -32.23 -33.35 9.04
N LYS A 558 -32.94 -34.43 9.38
CA LYS A 558 -34.21 -34.78 8.76
C LYS A 558 -35.33 -33.94 9.36
N ILE A 559 -36.12 -33.28 8.53
CA ILE A 559 -37.20 -32.41 8.98
C ILE A 559 -38.52 -33.19 9.00
N ILE A 560 -39.08 -33.42 10.20
CA ILE A 560 -40.36 -34.10 10.40
C ILE A 560 -41.35 -33.11 11.00
N GLY A 561 -42.22 -32.53 10.16
CA GLY A 561 -43.14 -31.48 10.57
C GLY A 561 -42.37 -30.26 11.08
N THR A 562 -42.49 -29.97 12.38
CA THR A 562 -41.83 -28.85 13.07
C THR A 562 -40.54 -29.24 13.79
N GLU A 563 -40.10 -30.50 13.65
CA GLU A 563 -38.95 -31.05 14.40
C GLU A 563 -37.80 -31.42 13.46
N PRO A 564 -36.64 -30.74 13.56
CA PRO A 564 -35.39 -31.21 12.98
C PRO A 564 -34.82 -32.35 13.83
N GLN A 565 -34.64 -33.52 13.23
CA GLN A 565 -34.05 -34.70 13.87
C GLN A 565 -32.68 -34.98 13.27
N ILE A 566 -31.65 -35.02 14.12
CA ILE A 566 -30.31 -35.41 13.68
C ILE A 566 -30.32 -36.88 13.24
N ILE A 567 -29.70 -37.16 12.10
CA ILE A 567 -29.51 -38.51 11.57
C ILE A 567 -28.02 -38.75 11.31
N GLU A 568 -27.60 -40.01 11.47
CA GLU A 568 -26.22 -40.45 11.17
C GLU A 568 -25.94 -40.52 9.67
#